data_AF-A0A413GL34-F1
#
_entry.id   AF-A0A413GL34-F1
#
_cell.length_a   1.000
_cell.length_b   1.000
_cell.length_c   1.000
_cell.angle_alpha   90.00
_cell.angle_beta   90.00
_cell.angle_gamma   90.00
#
_symmetry.space_group_name_H-M   'P 1'
#
loop_
_entity.id
_entity.type
_entity.pdbx_description
1 polymer ?
#
loop_
_entity_poly.entity_id
_entity_poly.type
_entity_poly.pdbx_seq_one_letter_code
_entity_poly.pdbx_strand_id
1 'polypeptide(L)'
;MIDINKNYWLYVLPHVYCCIKEAKALLYNTLNGSSYVTHDSLLVDLIKSLQKKSNLGTISCQGRELANSPYKEFIIEFCGKEMGELIETQFTEKPVQMMPVLNLQQDIKKLLQAGDRTIGEEVLPYLQELNIYINNSCKLECHYCDKYFRQCLCCTTQETVEQVAMPYSLLKTILSQIRYGAVGKLNLMGGNVFEYPYYMALPDILSGFGEYVHLWNHYRHFMIDSIVFPTFVYHVVVTFPIIEVAWENCLHICRTHQAKFHFYVTGIEEYEEVEKIVELYDIDDFVIHPIYTCKNLLFFKKYIYLNENDILQTKIPFRQIFIHQKMNSYSLEYLL
;
A
#
# COMPACT_ATOMS: atom_id res chain seq x y z
N MET A 1 -1.51 -13.35 42.72
CA MET A 1 -2.64 -14.31 42.77
C MET A 1 -3.92 -13.51 42.94
N ILE A 2 -4.97 -13.84 42.20
CA ILE A 2 -6.28 -13.17 42.29
C ILE A 2 -7.00 -13.70 43.53
N ASP A 3 -7.30 -12.83 44.49
CA ASP A 3 -8.17 -13.14 45.64
C ASP A 3 -9.64 -13.14 45.21
N ILE A 4 -10.32 -14.27 45.43
CA ILE A 4 -11.71 -14.52 45.02
C ILE A 4 -12.73 -13.62 45.74
N ASN A 5 -12.39 -13.10 46.92
CA ASN A 5 -13.30 -12.32 47.75
C ASN A 5 -13.21 -10.81 47.49
N LYS A 6 -12.29 -10.37 46.63
CA LYS A 6 -12.04 -8.97 46.33
C LYS A 6 -12.63 -8.56 44.99
N ASN A 7 -12.83 -7.25 44.82
CA ASN A 7 -13.19 -6.64 43.54
C ASN A 7 -11.98 -5.88 42.97
N TYR A 8 -11.86 -5.90 41.65
CA TYR A 8 -10.75 -5.32 40.93
C TYR A 8 -11.23 -4.35 39.85
N TRP A 9 -10.42 -3.34 39.59
CA TRP A 9 -10.47 -2.59 38.35
C TRP A 9 -9.54 -3.25 37.33
N LEU A 10 -10.12 -3.69 36.22
CA LEU A 10 -9.36 -4.05 35.02
C LEU A 10 -9.37 -2.84 34.09
N TYR A 11 -8.19 -2.36 33.70
CA TYR A 11 -8.08 -1.26 32.74
C TYR A 11 -7.07 -1.55 31.63
N VAL A 12 -7.33 -0.96 30.47
CA VAL A 12 -6.47 -1.06 29.28
C VAL A 12 -5.65 0.22 29.11
N LEU A 13 -4.37 0.07 28.74
CA LEU A 13 -3.47 1.20 28.54
C LEU A 13 -3.73 1.92 27.20
N PRO A 14 -3.51 3.24 27.10
CA PRO A 14 -3.87 4.03 25.91
C PRO A 14 -3.14 3.62 24.63
N HIS A 15 -1.96 3.01 24.74
CA HIS A 15 -1.18 2.53 23.60
C HIS A 15 -1.64 1.18 23.04
N VAL A 16 -2.64 0.56 23.67
CA VAL A 16 -3.21 -0.71 23.19
C VAL A 16 -4.31 -0.44 22.19
N TYR A 17 -4.06 -0.87 20.96
CA TYR A 17 -5.08 -0.88 19.92
C TYR A 17 -6.00 -2.08 20.12
N CYS A 18 -7.31 -1.84 20.02
CA CYS A 18 -8.32 -2.89 20.11
C CYS A 18 -9.14 -2.94 18.82
N CYS A 19 -9.32 -4.15 18.29
CA CYS A 19 -10.17 -4.40 17.13
C CYS A 19 -11.08 -5.58 17.44
N ILE A 20 -12.38 -5.39 17.25
CA ILE A 20 -13.38 -6.44 17.42
C ILE A 20 -14.12 -6.56 16.09
N LYS A 21 -14.01 -7.73 15.47
CA LYS A 21 -14.72 -8.05 14.23
C LYS A 21 -15.45 -9.38 14.44
N GLU A 22 -16.76 -9.37 14.21
CA GLU A 22 -17.62 -10.53 14.38
C GLU A 22 -17.45 -11.16 15.79
N ALA A 23 -17.02 -12.42 15.86
CA ALA A 23 -16.76 -13.17 17.09
C ALA A 23 -15.28 -13.21 17.49
N LYS A 24 -14.45 -12.29 16.96
CA LYS A 24 -13.00 -12.24 17.23
C LYS A 24 -12.60 -10.90 17.82
N ALA A 25 -11.71 -10.94 18.80
CA ALA A 25 -11.10 -9.74 19.37
C ALA A 25 -9.58 -9.81 19.28
N LEU A 26 -8.97 -8.66 18.95
CA LEU A 26 -7.54 -8.41 18.94
C LEU A 26 -7.23 -7.26 19.91
N LEU A 27 -6.27 -7.49 20.79
CA LEU A 27 -5.56 -6.45 21.52
C LEU A 27 -4.12 -6.40 21.01
N TYR A 28 -3.62 -5.21 20.72
CA TYR A 28 -2.31 -5.01 20.12
C TYR A 28 -1.56 -3.89 20.82
N ASN A 29 -0.45 -4.21 21.47
CA ASN A 29 0.41 -3.25 22.12
C ASN A 29 1.30 -2.57 21.06
N THR A 30 1.00 -1.33 20.73
CA THR A 30 1.75 -0.60 19.67
C THR A 30 3.16 -0.16 20.09
N LEU A 31 3.53 -0.28 21.37
CA LEU A 31 4.87 0.05 21.85
C LEU A 31 5.85 -1.10 21.67
N ASN A 32 5.41 -2.35 21.87
CA ASN A 32 6.28 -3.53 21.79
C ASN A 32 5.87 -4.55 20.71
N GLY A 33 4.73 -4.34 20.04
CA GLY A 33 4.22 -5.20 18.98
C GLY A 33 3.52 -6.47 19.46
N SER A 34 3.44 -6.72 20.77
CA SER A 34 2.75 -7.89 21.29
C SER A 34 1.25 -7.84 21.00
N SER A 35 0.67 -9.00 20.71
CA SER A 35 -0.73 -9.15 20.32
C SER A 35 -1.42 -10.23 21.13
N TYR A 36 -2.72 -10.07 21.38
CA TYR A 36 -3.58 -11.08 21.99
C TYR A 36 -4.82 -11.25 21.12
N VAL A 37 -5.04 -12.46 20.60
CA VAL A 37 -6.16 -12.82 19.73
C VAL A 37 -7.02 -13.85 20.46
N THR A 38 -8.34 -13.62 20.49
CA THR A 38 -9.27 -14.57 21.10
C THR A 38 -10.54 -14.76 20.25
N HIS A 39 -11.10 -15.96 20.36
CA HIS A 39 -12.38 -16.37 19.80
C HIS A 39 -13.37 -16.80 20.89
N ASP A 40 -12.95 -16.76 22.16
CA ASP A 40 -13.79 -17.09 23.30
C ASP A 40 -14.82 -15.99 23.53
N SER A 41 -16.10 -16.34 23.56
CA SER A 41 -17.20 -15.37 23.65
C SER A 41 -17.16 -14.56 24.94
N LEU A 42 -16.76 -15.15 26.06
CA LEU A 42 -16.67 -14.47 27.36
C LEU A 42 -15.57 -13.41 27.32
N LEU A 43 -14.40 -13.75 26.77
CA LEU A 43 -13.29 -12.81 26.63
C LEU A 43 -13.61 -11.70 25.62
N VAL A 44 -14.28 -12.04 24.51
CA VAL A 44 -14.72 -11.05 23.52
C VAL A 44 -15.68 -10.04 24.17
N ASP A 45 -16.64 -10.49 24.98
CA ASP A 45 -17.60 -9.61 25.64
C ASP A 45 -16.98 -8.77 26.77
N LEU A 46 -15.96 -9.31 27.45
CA LEU A 46 -15.12 -8.55 28.39
C LEU A 46 -14.39 -7.41 27.66
N ILE A 47 -13.74 -7.71 26.54
CA ILE A 47 -13.00 -6.71 25.73
C ILE A 47 -13.96 -5.66 25.15
N LYS A 48 -15.13 -6.06 24.65
CA LYS A 48 -16.20 -5.12 24.24
C LYS A 48 -16.57 -4.19 25.38
N SER A 49 -16.66 -4.71 26.60
CA SER A 49 -17.00 -3.91 27.77
C SER A 49 -15.91 -2.90 28.11
N LEU A 50 -14.62 -3.23 27.98
CA LEU A 50 -13.51 -2.28 28.13
C LEU A 50 -13.58 -1.13 27.12
N GLN A 51 -14.01 -1.40 25.88
CA GLN A 51 -14.10 -0.41 24.80
C GLN A 51 -15.34 0.50 24.85
N LYS A 52 -16.31 0.23 25.73
CA LYS A 52 -17.49 1.10 25.88
C LYS A 52 -17.04 2.48 26.36
N LYS A 53 -17.47 3.53 25.65
CA LYS A 53 -17.13 4.94 26.00
C LYS A 53 -17.47 5.29 27.46
N SER A 54 -18.59 4.77 27.98
CA SER A 54 -19.01 4.97 29.38
C SER A 54 -18.03 4.40 30.40
N ASN A 55 -17.22 3.42 29.99
CA ASN A 55 -16.30 2.72 30.87
C ASN A 55 -14.92 3.38 30.94
N LEU A 56 -14.58 4.24 29.97
CA LEU A 56 -13.30 4.96 29.90
C LEU A 56 -12.09 4.02 30.03
N GLY A 57 -12.13 2.90 29.32
CA GLY A 57 -11.08 1.89 29.32
C GLY A 57 -10.98 1.06 30.60
N THR A 58 -11.94 1.18 31.54
CA THR A 58 -11.88 0.54 32.85
C THR A 58 -13.21 -0.11 33.23
N ILE A 59 -13.17 -1.36 33.69
CA ILE A 59 -14.34 -2.10 34.18
C ILE A 59 -14.11 -2.67 35.58
N SER A 60 -15.19 -2.82 36.35
CA SER A 60 -15.18 -3.51 37.64
C SER A 60 -15.36 -5.00 37.41
N CYS A 61 -14.51 -5.82 38.02
CA CYS A 61 -14.54 -7.27 37.94
C CYS A 61 -14.51 -7.90 39.33
N GLN A 62 -15.19 -9.04 39.49
CA GLN A 62 -15.18 -9.78 40.75
C GLN A 62 -14.06 -10.83 40.73
N GLY A 63 -13.29 -10.92 41.82
CA GLY A 63 -12.17 -11.87 41.93
C GLY A 63 -12.60 -13.32 41.70
N ARG A 64 -13.78 -13.72 42.17
CA ARG A 64 -14.36 -15.05 41.95
C ARG A 64 -14.53 -15.40 40.46
N GLU A 65 -14.80 -14.41 39.61
CA GLU A 65 -14.96 -14.61 38.16
C GLU A 65 -13.59 -14.67 37.49
N LEU A 66 -12.72 -13.70 37.81
CA LEU A 66 -11.38 -13.62 37.25
C LEU A 66 -10.46 -14.77 37.65
N ALA A 67 -10.75 -15.46 38.76
CA ALA A 67 -9.98 -16.63 39.20
C ALA A 67 -10.25 -17.88 38.35
N ASN A 68 -11.32 -17.89 37.54
CA ASN A 68 -11.70 -19.01 36.69
C ASN A 68 -11.23 -18.80 35.25
N SER A 69 -11.07 -19.90 34.52
CA SER A 69 -10.85 -19.88 33.08
C SER A 69 -12.13 -19.44 32.36
N PRO A 70 -12.05 -18.66 31.26
CA PRO A 70 -10.84 -18.24 30.54
C PRO A 70 -10.20 -16.93 31.05
N TYR A 71 -10.83 -16.27 32.04
CA TYR A 71 -10.40 -14.95 32.50
C TYR A 71 -9.02 -14.96 33.16
N LYS A 72 -8.73 -15.97 33.98
CA LYS A 72 -7.45 -16.05 34.68
C LYS A 72 -6.26 -16.06 33.71
N GLU A 73 -6.33 -16.92 32.68
CA GLU A 73 -5.28 -17.03 31.67
C GLU A 73 -5.16 -15.72 30.86
N PHE A 74 -6.31 -15.16 30.47
CA PHE A 74 -6.36 -13.86 29.80
C PHE A 74 -5.67 -12.76 30.61
N ILE A 75 -5.99 -12.60 31.90
CA ILE A 75 -5.42 -11.53 32.74
C ILE A 75 -3.91 -11.69 32.88
N ILE A 76 -3.42 -12.91 33.06
CA ILE A 76 -1.97 -13.17 33.16
C ILE A 76 -1.27 -12.73 31.88
N GLU A 77 -1.82 -13.09 30.73
CA GLU A 77 -1.22 -12.75 29.43
C GLU A 77 -1.36 -11.26 29.10
N PHE A 78 -2.53 -10.67 29.36
CA PHE A 78 -2.81 -9.25 29.17
C PHE A 78 -1.88 -8.35 29.98
N CYS A 79 -1.69 -8.65 31.27
CA CYS A 79 -0.74 -7.93 32.12
C CYS A 79 0.71 -8.23 31.70
N GLY A 80 1.04 -9.50 31.40
CA GLY A 80 2.38 -9.90 30.97
C GLY A 80 2.84 -9.27 29.65
N LYS A 81 1.89 -8.92 28.77
CA LYS A 81 2.11 -8.20 27.50
C LYS A 81 2.08 -6.67 27.64
N GLU A 82 2.02 -6.16 28.88
CA GLU A 82 1.99 -4.72 29.19
C GLU A 82 0.81 -4.00 28.50
N MET A 83 -0.33 -4.69 28.36
CA MET A 83 -1.52 -4.13 27.72
C MET A 83 -2.46 -3.43 28.72
N GLY A 84 -2.29 -3.71 30.00
CA GLY A 84 -3.05 -3.11 31.07
C GLY A 84 -2.77 -3.77 32.39
N GLU A 85 -3.55 -3.41 33.40
CA GLU A 85 -3.33 -3.87 34.75
C GLU A 85 -4.65 -4.23 35.44
N LEU A 86 -4.50 -5.03 36.49
CA LEU A 86 -5.56 -5.41 37.40
C LEU A 86 -5.22 -4.88 38.79
N ILE A 87 -6.01 -3.93 39.30
CA ILE A 87 -5.78 -3.29 40.60
C ILE A 87 -6.96 -3.51 41.55
N GLU A 88 -6.69 -3.64 42.85
CA GLU A 88 -7.74 -3.82 43.86
C GLU A 88 -8.54 -2.52 44.07
N THR A 89 -9.86 -2.63 44.03
CA THR A 89 -10.78 -1.48 44.22
C THR A 89 -10.71 -0.86 45.62
N GLN A 90 -10.29 -1.63 46.63
CA GLN A 90 -10.26 -1.19 48.03
C GLN A 90 -9.32 0.00 48.26
N PHE A 91 -8.26 0.12 47.45
CA PHE A 91 -7.21 1.12 47.63
C PHE A 91 -7.14 2.15 46.51
N THR A 92 -8.03 2.04 45.51
CA THR A 92 -7.95 2.85 44.30
C THR A 92 -9.33 3.26 43.80
N GLU A 93 -9.48 4.57 43.55
CA GLU A 93 -10.59 5.07 42.76
C GLU A 93 -10.52 4.55 41.33
N LYS A 94 -11.66 4.52 40.62
CA LYS A 94 -11.76 4.00 39.25
C LYS A 94 -10.74 4.71 38.34
N PRO A 95 -9.74 4.00 37.77
CA PRO A 95 -8.83 4.59 36.80
C PRO A 95 -9.57 5.12 35.57
N VAL A 96 -9.15 6.27 35.07
CA VAL A 96 -9.68 6.87 33.85
C VAL A 96 -8.63 6.72 32.75
N GLN A 97 -8.99 6.03 31.67
CA GLN A 97 -8.13 5.89 30.50
C GLN A 97 -8.75 6.62 29.31
N MET A 98 -8.01 7.60 28.80
CA MET A 98 -8.38 8.37 27.61
C MET A 98 -7.99 7.56 26.38
N MET A 99 -8.92 6.76 25.88
CA MET A 99 -8.68 5.96 24.68
C MET A 99 -8.49 6.88 23.46
N PRO A 100 -7.47 6.63 22.62
CA PRO A 100 -7.24 7.43 21.43
C PRO A 100 -8.44 7.32 20.48
N VAL A 101 -8.95 8.47 20.04
CA VAL A 101 -10.02 8.58 19.06
C VAL A 101 -9.44 9.14 17.77
N LEU A 102 -9.67 8.44 16.67
CA LEU A 102 -9.31 8.95 15.34
C LEU A 102 -10.12 10.22 15.05
N ASN A 103 -9.43 11.35 14.89
CA ASN A 103 -10.06 12.62 14.52
C ASN A 103 -9.47 13.13 13.21
N LEU A 104 -10.26 13.08 12.14
CA LEU A 104 -9.94 13.67 10.85
C LEU A 104 -10.52 15.09 10.79
N GLN A 105 -9.66 16.06 10.48
CA GLN A 105 -10.08 17.46 10.34
C GLN A 105 -10.95 17.66 9.09
N GLN A 106 -10.59 17.01 7.96
CA GLN A 106 -11.33 17.03 6.69
C GLN A 106 -12.12 15.72 6.48
N ASP A 107 -12.90 15.30 7.48
CA ASP A 107 -13.82 14.17 7.29
C ASP A 107 -14.93 14.56 6.30
N ILE A 108 -15.13 13.77 5.24
CA ILE A 108 -16.18 13.98 4.23
C ILE A 108 -17.55 14.15 4.90
N LYS A 109 -17.82 13.45 6.00
CA LYS A 109 -19.08 13.59 6.75
C LYS A 109 -19.23 14.97 7.40
N LYS A 110 -18.13 15.55 7.89
CA LYS A 110 -18.12 16.92 8.46
C LYS A 110 -18.30 17.95 7.34
N LEU A 111 -17.69 17.74 6.17
CA LEU A 111 -17.84 18.62 5.00
C LEU A 111 -19.28 18.60 4.45
N LEU A 112 -19.90 17.42 4.34
CA LEU A 112 -21.30 17.26 3.93
C LEU A 112 -22.30 17.94 4.87
N GLN A 113 -22.00 18.00 6.17
CA GLN A 113 -22.84 18.66 7.16
C GLN A 113 -22.69 20.19 7.17
N ALA A 114 -21.59 20.72 6.63
CA ALA A 114 -21.29 22.15 6.67
C ALA A 114 -22.07 22.97 5.63
N GLY A 115 -22.77 22.36 4.67
CA GLY A 115 -23.66 23.01 3.69
C GLY A 115 -22.97 23.92 2.64
N ASP A 116 -21.82 24.49 2.98
CA ASP A 116 -21.12 25.54 2.21
C ASP A 116 -19.94 25.02 1.37
N ARG A 117 -19.70 23.70 1.32
CA ARG A 117 -18.59 23.10 0.55
C ARG A 117 -19.06 21.87 -0.21
N THR A 118 -18.76 21.83 -1.51
CA THR A 118 -18.99 20.64 -2.34
C THR A 118 -17.82 19.66 -2.26
N ILE A 119 -18.12 18.36 -2.36
CA ILE A 119 -17.09 17.32 -2.37
C ILE A 119 -16.23 17.51 -3.63
N GLY A 120 -14.93 17.74 -3.46
CA GLY A 120 -13.97 17.84 -4.56
C GLY A 120 -13.57 19.26 -4.99
N GLU A 121 -13.92 20.29 -4.23
CA GLU A 121 -13.51 21.68 -4.53
C GLU A 121 -11.98 21.89 -4.57
N GLU A 122 -11.21 21.00 -3.93
CA GLU A 122 -9.74 21.11 -3.85
C GLU A 122 -9.06 19.78 -4.20
N VAL A 123 -9.39 19.13 -5.33
CA VAL A 123 -8.72 17.86 -5.71
C VAL A 123 -7.27 18.06 -6.15
N LEU A 124 -6.95 19.18 -6.80
CA LEU A 124 -5.62 19.43 -7.38
C LEU A 124 -4.47 19.43 -6.35
N PRO A 125 -4.61 20.01 -5.14
CA PRO A 125 -3.61 19.88 -4.08
C PRO A 125 -3.32 18.44 -3.63
N TYR A 126 -4.25 17.50 -3.85
CA TYR A 126 -4.09 16.09 -3.46
C TYR A 126 -3.71 15.18 -4.64
N LEU A 127 -3.62 15.69 -5.86
CA LEU A 127 -3.26 14.91 -7.05
C LEU A 127 -1.75 14.61 -7.01
N GLN A 128 -1.35 13.51 -6.38
CA GLN A 128 0.06 13.12 -6.23
C GLN A 128 0.65 12.52 -7.50
N GLU A 129 -0.10 11.67 -8.19
CA GLU A 129 0.34 10.94 -9.39
C GLU A 129 -0.74 10.99 -10.47
N LEU A 130 -0.35 11.30 -11.70
CA LEU A 130 -1.20 11.26 -12.89
C LEU A 130 -0.62 10.30 -13.92
N ASN A 131 -1.42 9.31 -14.33
CA ASN A 131 -1.05 8.30 -15.31
C ASN A 131 -1.81 8.53 -16.62
N ILE A 132 -1.10 8.82 -17.71
CA ILE A 132 -1.69 9.10 -19.02
C ILE A 132 -1.25 8.04 -20.02
N TYR A 133 -2.22 7.36 -20.61
CA TYR A 133 -2.01 6.44 -21.73
C TYR A 133 -2.10 7.22 -23.05
N ILE A 134 -0.95 7.51 -23.66
CA ILE A 134 -0.84 8.43 -24.81
C ILE A 134 -1.01 7.76 -26.17
N ASN A 135 -0.83 6.44 -26.25
CA ASN A 135 -1.11 5.64 -27.45
C ASN A 135 -1.31 4.17 -27.07
N ASN A 136 -1.69 3.36 -28.04
CA ASN A 136 -1.79 1.91 -27.91
C ASN A 136 -0.98 1.15 -28.99
N SER A 137 -0.18 1.84 -29.81
CA SER A 137 0.67 1.21 -30.83
C SER A 137 1.80 0.44 -30.17
N CYS A 138 1.86 -0.87 -30.37
CA CYS A 138 3.00 -1.70 -29.99
C CYS A 138 3.11 -2.85 -30.98
N LYS A 139 4.34 -3.23 -31.33
CA LYS A 139 4.64 -4.35 -32.22
C LYS A 139 5.03 -5.63 -31.48
N LEU A 140 5.07 -5.59 -30.15
CA LEU A 140 5.43 -6.74 -29.32
C LEU A 140 4.19 -7.57 -29.00
N GLU A 141 4.36 -8.89 -28.99
CA GLU A 141 3.34 -9.86 -28.58
C GLU A 141 3.68 -10.41 -27.19
N CYS A 142 3.57 -9.56 -26.16
CA CYS A 142 3.85 -9.99 -24.80
C CYS A 142 2.74 -10.93 -24.30
N HIS A 143 3.12 -12.13 -23.84
CA HIS A 143 2.18 -13.21 -23.50
C HIS A 143 1.11 -12.82 -22.47
N TYR A 144 1.45 -11.95 -21.51
CA TYR A 144 0.57 -11.51 -20.44
C TYR A 144 0.35 -9.99 -20.42
N CYS A 145 0.44 -9.30 -21.56
CA CYS A 145 0.30 -7.83 -21.65
C CYS A 145 -0.92 -7.28 -20.90
N ASP A 146 -2.10 -7.86 -21.13
CA ASP A 146 -3.34 -7.49 -20.44
C ASP A 146 -3.26 -7.74 -18.93
N LYS A 147 -2.63 -8.82 -18.49
CA LYS A 147 -2.49 -9.15 -17.07
C LYS A 147 -1.53 -8.21 -16.36
N TYR A 148 -0.44 -7.80 -17.02
CA TYR A 148 0.49 -6.82 -16.50
C TYR A 148 -0.21 -5.48 -16.25
N PHE A 149 -0.88 -4.94 -17.29
CA PHE A 149 -1.59 -3.66 -17.22
C PHE A 149 -2.73 -3.62 -16.21
N ARG A 150 -3.46 -4.74 -16.02
CA ARG A 150 -4.55 -4.79 -15.04
C ARG A 150 -4.09 -4.85 -13.58
N GLN A 151 -2.83 -5.20 -13.33
CA GLN A 151 -2.30 -5.42 -11.99
C GLN A 151 -1.30 -4.34 -11.55
N CYS A 152 -0.52 -3.81 -12.48
CA CYS A 152 0.52 -2.81 -12.21
C CYS A 152 0.57 -1.75 -13.32
N LEU A 153 1.26 -0.63 -13.08
CA LEU A 153 1.54 0.38 -14.11
C LEU A 153 2.40 -0.22 -15.22
N CYS A 154 1.80 -0.56 -16.35
CA CYS A 154 2.46 -1.19 -17.47
C CYS A 154 1.98 -0.60 -18.80
N CYS A 155 2.79 -0.79 -19.85
CA CYS A 155 2.36 -0.59 -21.22
C CYS A 155 1.20 -1.53 -21.60
N THR A 156 0.34 -1.10 -22.51
CA THR A 156 -0.81 -1.85 -23.04
C THR A 156 -1.15 -1.39 -24.45
N THR A 157 -1.62 -2.32 -25.28
CA THR A 157 -2.21 -2.01 -26.60
C THR A 157 -3.73 -1.85 -26.55
N GLN A 158 -4.34 -2.04 -25.38
CA GLN A 158 -5.80 -2.21 -25.22
C GLN A 158 -6.37 -3.29 -26.17
N GLU A 159 -7.66 -3.61 -26.05
CA GLU A 159 -8.33 -4.63 -26.91
C GLU A 159 -8.82 -4.04 -28.26
N THR A 160 -8.48 -2.79 -28.58
CA THR A 160 -8.95 -2.15 -29.80
C THR A 160 -8.04 -2.49 -30.99
N VAL A 161 -8.64 -2.93 -32.10
CA VAL A 161 -7.92 -3.26 -33.34
C VAL A 161 -7.25 -2.01 -33.96
N GLU A 162 -7.81 -0.84 -33.72
CA GLU A 162 -7.28 0.41 -34.26
C GLU A 162 -6.17 1.00 -33.38
N GLN A 163 -5.08 1.42 -34.03
CA GLN A 163 -4.04 2.21 -33.40
C GLN A 163 -4.55 3.63 -33.17
N VAL A 164 -4.69 4.00 -31.90
CA VAL A 164 -5.16 5.32 -31.46
C VAL A 164 -4.05 5.98 -30.66
N ALA A 165 -3.79 7.24 -30.98
CA ALA A 165 -2.88 8.09 -30.25
C ALA A 165 -3.62 9.33 -29.75
N MET A 166 -3.31 9.76 -28.53
CA MET A 166 -3.83 10.98 -27.93
C MET A 166 -3.42 12.18 -28.79
N PRO A 167 -4.36 13.02 -29.25
CA PRO A 167 -4.02 14.21 -30.00
C PRO A 167 -3.16 15.18 -29.17
N TYR A 168 -2.21 15.84 -29.83
CA TYR A 168 -1.35 16.86 -29.21
C TYR A 168 -2.14 17.93 -28.44
N SER A 169 -3.25 18.40 -29.02
CA SER A 169 -4.11 19.43 -28.41
C SER A 169 -4.76 18.96 -27.10
N LEU A 170 -5.16 17.68 -27.03
CA LEU A 170 -5.76 17.11 -25.84
C LEU A 170 -4.72 16.97 -24.73
N LEU A 171 -3.54 16.43 -25.04
CA LEU A 171 -2.43 16.33 -24.07
C LEU A 171 -2.07 17.72 -23.51
N LYS A 172 -1.91 18.71 -24.38
CA LYS A 172 -1.64 20.10 -23.98
C LYS A 172 -2.74 20.68 -23.07
N THR A 173 -4.00 20.36 -23.35
CA THR A 173 -5.13 20.82 -22.53
C THR A 173 -5.07 20.22 -21.14
N ILE A 174 -4.87 18.90 -21.02
CA ILE A 174 -4.73 18.21 -19.73
C ILE A 174 -3.59 18.83 -18.91
N LEU A 175 -2.42 18.99 -19.53
CA LEU A 175 -1.24 19.54 -18.88
C LEU A 175 -1.45 20.99 -18.42
N SER A 176 -2.18 21.80 -19.20
CA SER A 176 -2.50 23.17 -18.79
C SER A 176 -3.39 23.26 -17.56
N GLN A 177 -4.31 22.29 -17.38
CA GLN A 177 -5.22 22.24 -16.24
C GLN A 177 -4.52 21.85 -14.94
N ILE A 178 -3.47 21.04 -15.03
CA ILE A 178 -2.71 20.56 -13.86
C ILE A 178 -1.42 21.36 -13.59
N ARG A 179 -1.09 22.34 -14.44
CA ARG A 179 0.19 23.09 -14.39
C ARG A 179 0.50 23.71 -13.03
N TYR A 180 -0.52 24.15 -12.31
CA TYR A 180 -0.39 24.76 -10.97
C TYR A 180 -0.80 23.80 -9.83
N GLY A 181 -1.08 22.54 -10.15
CA GLY A 181 -1.35 21.50 -9.16
C GLY A 181 -0.07 20.98 -8.53
N ALA A 182 -0.19 20.33 -7.37
CA ALA A 182 0.92 19.68 -6.68
C ALA A 182 1.21 18.27 -7.24
N VAL A 183 1.20 18.12 -8.57
CA VAL A 183 1.44 16.82 -9.22
C VAL A 183 2.88 16.41 -8.99
N GLY A 184 3.10 15.50 -8.04
CA GLY A 184 4.40 14.97 -7.69
C GLY A 184 4.96 13.99 -8.72
N LYS A 185 4.11 13.38 -9.55
CA LYS A 185 4.52 12.40 -10.55
C LYS A 185 3.58 12.36 -11.76
N LEU A 186 4.12 12.60 -12.96
CA LEU A 186 3.39 12.53 -14.22
C LEU A 186 3.94 11.37 -15.06
N ASN A 187 3.19 10.27 -15.13
CA ASN A 187 3.57 9.13 -15.94
C ASN A 187 2.91 9.19 -17.32
N LEU A 188 3.73 9.08 -18.36
CA LEU A 188 3.27 8.85 -19.72
C LEU A 188 3.61 7.41 -20.12
N MET A 189 2.59 6.69 -20.55
CA MET A 189 2.67 5.28 -20.92
C MET A 189 1.68 4.97 -22.02
N GLY A 190 1.55 3.72 -22.44
CA GLY A 190 0.77 3.38 -23.62
C GLY A 190 1.22 2.06 -24.20
N GLY A 191 1.26 1.93 -25.52
CA GLY A 191 2.03 0.89 -26.16
C GLY A 191 3.53 1.21 -26.09
N ASN A 192 4.17 1.30 -27.25
CA ASN A 192 5.49 1.87 -27.39
C ASN A 192 5.40 3.40 -27.37
N VAL A 193 5.87 4.02 -26.28
CA VAL A 193 5.87 5.49 -26.13
C VAL A 193 6.73 6.18 -27.20
N PHE A 194 7.78 5.52 -27.70
CA PHE A 194 8.63 6.07 -28.77
C PHE A 194 7.91 6.14 -30.13
N GLU A 195 6.80 5.41 -30.29
CA GLU A 195 5.93 5.49 -31.48
C GLU A 195 4.80 6.51 -31.33
N TYR A 196 4.76 7.28 -30.23
CA TYR A 196 3.80 8.36 -30.10
C TYR A 196 4.05 9.42 -31.20
N PRO A 197 3.04 9.81 -32.01
CA PRO A 197 3.27 10.71 -33.16
C PRO A 197 3.90 12.06 -32.82
N TYR A 198 3.76 12.51 -31.56
CA TYR A 198 4.30 13.77 -31.07
C TYR A 198 5.43 13.56 -30.05
N TYR A 199 6.09 12.39 -30.06
CA TYR A 199 7.19 12.06 -29.13
C TYR A 199 8.29 13.12 -29.10
N MET A 200 8.71 13.61 -30.28
CA MET A 200 9.75 14.65 -30.39
C MET A 200 9.35 16.00 -29.81
N ALA A 201 8.05 16.26 -29.65
CA ALA A 201 7.55 17.49 -29.05
C ALA A 201 7.35 17.38 -27.53
N LEU A 202 7.50 16.20 -26.93
CA LEU A 202 7.28 16.00 -25.50
C LEU A 202 8.16 16.88 -24.61
N PRO A 203 9.48 17.07 -24.87
CA PRO A 203 10.31 17.95 -24.07
C PRO A 203 9.76 19.38 -23.97
N ASP A 204 9.27 19.93 -25.08
CA ASP A 204 8.73 21.28 -25.11
C ASP A 204 7.39 21.37 -24.37
N ILE A 205 6.50 20.40 -24.61
CA ILE A 205 5.16 20.34 -24.00
C ILE A 205 5.25 20.16 -22.48
N LEU A 206 6.24 19.39 -22.01
CA LEU A 206 6.42 18.98 -20.61
C LEU A 206 7.44 19.82 -19.85
N SER A 207 8.01 20.85 -20.47
CA SER A 207 9.02 21.74 -19.86
C SER A 207 8.61 22.33 -18.50
N GLY A 208 7.31 22.48 -18.23
CA GLY A 208 6.78 22.95 -16.95
C GLY A 208 6.76 21.92 -15.81
N PHE A 209 7.06 20.66 -16.09
CA PHE A 209 7.01 19.54 -15.13
C PHE A 209 8.39 18.99 -14.74
N GLY A 210 9.47 19.35 -15.46
CA GLY A 210 10.84 18.97 -15.09
C GLY A 210 11.03 17.46 -14.84
N GLU A 211 11.74 17.12 -13.76
CA GLU A 211 12.05 15.73 -13.36
C GLU A 211 10.82 14.92 -12.89
N TYR A 212 9.64 15.54 -12.76
CA TYR A 212 8.41 14.84 -12.39
C TYR A 212 7.80 14.03 -13.54
N VAL A 213 8.45 13.99 -14.72
CA VAL A 213 7.96 13.29 -15.91
C VAL A 213 8.60 11.92 -16.01
N HIS A 214 7.76 10.90 -16.04
CA HIS A 214 8.13 9.50 -16.05
C HIS A 214 7.61 8.83 -17.33
N LEU A 215 8.51 8.35 -18.19
CA LEU A 215 8.14 7.64 -19.41
C LEU A 215 8.25 6.14 -19.20
N TRP A 216 7.15 5.40 -19.38
CA TRP A 216 7.15 3.96 -19.28
C TRP A 216 7.24 3.31 -20.65
N ASN A 217 8.18 2.39 -20.83
CA ASN A 217 8.29 1.64 -22.07
C ASN A 217 8.84 0.23 -21.84
N HIS A 218 8.53 -0.69 -22.74
CA HIS A 218 9.05 -2.05 -22.69
C HIS A 218 10.54 -2.08 -23.06
N TYR A 219 11.37 -2.85 -22.34
CA TYR A 219 12.83 -2.89 -22.53
C TYR A 219 13.23 -3.15 -23.99
N ARG A 220 12.48 -4.01 -24.69
CA ARG A 220 12.69 -4.34 -26.11
C ARG A 220 12.49 -3.17 -27.09
N HIS A 221 11.96 -2.04 -26.64
CA HIS A 221 11.83 -0.84 -27.48
C HIS A 221 13.01 0.13 -27.35
N PHE A 222 13.93 -0.10 -26.41
CA PHE A 222 15.16 0.68 -26.28
C PHE A 222 16.23 0.15 -27.25
N MET A 223 16.04 0.45 -28.54
CA MET A 223 16.98 0.16 -29.62
C MET A 223 18.12 1.19 -29.62
N ILE A 224 19.31 0.85 -30.11
CA ILE A 224 20.52 1.71 -30.11
C ILE A 224 20.28 3.12 -30.68
N ASP A 225 19.38 3.22 -31.67
CA ASP A 225 19.01 4.47 -32.36
C ASP A 225 17.79 5.19 -31.72
N SER A 226 17.28 4.69 -30.60
CA SER A 226 16.16 5.32 -29.89
C SER A 226 16.59 6.67 -29.35
N ILE A 227 15.83 7.70 -29.69
CA ILE A 227 16.03 9.04 -29.15
C ILE A 227 15.44 9.08 -27.75
N VAL A 228 16.29 9.24 -26.74
CA VAL A 228 15.95 9.30 -25.32
C VAL A 228 16.36 10.68 -24.80
N PHE A 229 15.48 11.31 -24.03
CA PHE A 229 15.66 12.67 -23.54
C PHE A 229 16.17 12.65 -22.10
N PRO A 230 17.26 13.36 -21.78
CA PRO A 230 17.87 13.33 -20.45
C PRO A 230 17.01 13.98 -19.35
N THR A 231 15.99 14.75 -19.73
CA THR A 231 15.09 15.45 -18.78
C THR A 231 14.04 14.55 -18.14
N PHE A 232 13.88 13.31 -18.62
CA PHE A 232 12.84 12.40 -18.18
C PHE A 232 13.41 11.22 -17.40
N VAL A 233 12.59 10.68 -16.50
CA VAL A 233 12.86 9.42 -15.81
C VAL A 233 12.23 8.27 -16.61
N TYR A 234 12.99 7.23 -16.90
CA TYR A 234 12.55 6.10 -17.70
C TYR A 234 12.17 4.92 -16.81
N HIS A 235 10.92 4.50 -16.89
CA HIS A 235 10.44 3.28 -16.26
C HIS A 235 10.46 2.15 -17.29
N VAL A 236 11.38 1.21 -17.10
CA VAL A 236 11.62 0.11 -18.04
C VAL A 236 10.81 -1.10 -17.62
N VAL A 237 9.81 -1.48 -18.42
CA VAL A 237 9.04 -2.70 -18.21
C VAL A 237 9.83 -3.90 -18.74
N VAL A 238 10.17 -4.82 -17.84
CA VAL A 238 10.93 -6.04 -18.13
C VAL A 238 10.06 -7.26 -17.91
N THR A 239 9.88 -8.06 -18.96
CA THR A 239 9.08 -9.28 -18.95
C THR A 239 9.91 -10.47 -19.42
N PHE A 240 9.49 -11.67 -19.04
CA PHE A 240 10.20 -12.91 -19.33
C PHE A 240 9.60 -13.69 -20.51
N PRO A 241 10.43 -14.46 -21.25
CA PRO A 241 11.89 -14.57 -21.12
C PRO A 241 12.62 -13.32 -21.61
N ILE A 242 13.78 -13.02 -21.02
CA ILE A 242 14.61 -11.88 -21.44
C ILE A 242 15.38 -12.22 -22.71
N ILE A 243 15.32 -11.31 -23.69
CA ILE A 243 16.08 -11.41 -24.94
C ILE A 243 17.38 -10.63 -24.78
N GLU A 244 18.50 -11.35 -24.69
CA GLU A 244 19.84 -10.83 -24.38
C GLU A 244 20.22 -9.60 -25.21
N VAL A 245 20.13 -9.68 -26.55
CA VAL A 245 20.47 -8.55 -27.44
C VAL A 245 19.62 -7.30 -27.15
N ALA A 246 18.32 -7.47 -26.88
CA ALA A 246 17.44 -6.34 -26.60
C ALA A 246 17.69 -5.78 -25.19
N TRP A 247 18.06 -6.64 -24.25
CA TRP A 247 18.43 -6.27 -22.89
C TRP A 247 19.72 -5.45 -22.85
N GLU A 248 20.76 -5.87 -23.57
CA GLU A 248 22.02 -5.13 -23.67
C GLU A 248 21.83 -3.73 -24.26
N ASN A 249 21.03 -3.61 -25.33
CA ASN A 249 20.69 -2.31 -25.92
C ASN A 249 19.97 -1.41 -24.90
N CYS A 250 19.00 -1.97 -24.19
CA CYS A 250 18.27 -1.24 -23.16
C CYS A 250 19.19 -0.76 -22.04
N LEU A 251 20.06 -1.62 -21.52
CA LEU A 251 21.02 -1.28 -20.48
C LEU A 251 22.01 -0.21 -20.93
N HIS A 252 22.51 -0.29 -22.16
CA HIS A 252 23.43 0.70 -22.71
C HIS A 252 22.83 2.12 -22.66
N ILE A 253 21.57 2.25 -23.07
CA ILE A 253 20.85 3.53 -23.07
C ILE A 253 20.54 3.96 -21.63
N CYS A 254 20.01 3.05 -20.81
CA CYS A 254 19.57 3.36 -19.45
C CYS A 254 20.73 3.71 -18.51
N ARG A 255 21.96 3.22 -18.74
CA ARG A 255 23.15 3.59 -17.95
C ARG A 255 23.52 5.08 -18.03
N THR A 256 23.06 5.78 -19.06
CA THR A 256 23.36 7.21 -19.26
C THR A 256 22.19 8.12 -18.90
N HIS A 257 21.09 7.55 -18.40
CA HIS A 257 19.84 8.24 -18.11
C HIS A 257 19.29 7.82 -16.74
N GLN A 258 18.36 8.59 -16.19
CA GLN A 258 17.63 8.15 -14.99
C GLN A 258 16.65 7.05 -15.38
N ALA A 259 16.90 5.82 -14.94
CA ALA A 259 16.09 4.67 -15.29
C ALA A 259 15.77 3.81 -14.07
N LYS A 260 14.52 3.36 -13.99
CA LYS A 260 14.01 2.44 -12.98
C LYS A 260 13.48 1.19 -13.67
N PHE A 261 13.96 0.02 -13.27
CA PHE A 261 13.56 -1.25 -13.87
C PHE A 261 12.39 -1.88 -13.13
N HIS A 262 11.36 -2.29 -13.86
CA HIS A 262 10.18 -2.97 -13.33
C HIS A 262 10.14 -4.39 -13.87
N PHE A 263 10.48 -5.38 -13.03
CA PHE A 263 10.51 -6.79 -13.41
C PHE A 263 9.17 -7.45 -13.11
N TYR A 264 8.48 -7.92 -14.16
CA TYR A 264 7.16 -8.55 -14.07
C TYR A 264 7.31 -10.07 -14.01
N VAL A 265 7.29 -10.62 -12.79
CA VAL A 265 7.57 -12.04 -12.53
C VAL A 265 6.27 -12.82 -12.32
N THR A 266 6.20 -14.03 -12.86
CA THR A 266 5.06 -14.95 -12.79
C THR A 266 5.40 -16.25 -12.07
N GLY A 267 6.68 -16.50 -11.77
CA GLY A 267 7.18 -17.69 -11.09
C GLY A 267 8.49 -17.45 -10.36
N ILE A 268 8.97 -18.49 -9.66
CA ILE A 268 10.20 -18.42 -8.88
C ILE A 268 11.44 -18.44 -9.78
N GLU A 269 11.37 -19.14 -10.92
CA GLU A 269 12.46 -19.24 -11.88
C GLU A 269 12.79 -17.87 -12.48
N GLU A 270 11.76 -17.08 -12.79
CA GLU A 270 11.91 -15.70 -13.29
C GLU A 270 12.43 -14.77 -12.20
N TYR A 271 12.03 -14.96 -10.93
CA TYR A 271 12.59 -14.22 -9.80
C TYR A 271 14.09 -14.51 -9.61
N GLU A 272 14.51 -15.78 -9.64
CA GLU A 272 15.92 -16.16 -9.56
C GLU A 272 16.74 -15.62 -10.75
N GLU A 273 16.12 -15.47 -11.92
CA GLU A 273 16.72 -14.80 -13.09
C GLU A 273 16.91 -13.30 -12.83
N VAL A 274 15.92 -12.62 -12.22
CA VAL A 274 16.07 -11.21 -11.80
C VAL A 274 17.26 -11.04 -10.87
N GLU A 275 17.39 -11.86 -9.82
CA GLU A 275 18.49 -11.74 -8.86
C GLU A 275 19.86 -11.81 -9.54
N LYS A 276 20.04 -12.76 -10.47
CA LYS A 276 21.28 -12.91 -11.25
C LYS A 276 21.56 -11.71 -12.14
N ILE A 277 20.54 -11.17 -12.82
CA ILE A 277 20.69 -10.04 -13.73
C ILE A 277 20.98 -8.75 -12.96
N VAL A 278 20.27 -8.52 -11.85
CA VAL A 278 20.50 -7.36 -10.98
C VAL A 278 21.93 -7.37 -10.46
N GLU A 279 22.42 -8.52 -9.98
CA GLU A 279 23.81 -8.66 -9.51
C GLU A 279 24.83 -8.51 -10.65
N LEU A 280 24.60 -9.17 -11.80
CA LEU A 280 25.52 -9.16 -12.94
C LEU A 280 25.71 -7.76 -13.54
N TYR A 281 24.65 -6.96 -13.59
CA TYR A 281 24.65 -5.65 -14.24
C TYR A 281 24.68 -4.46 -13.27
N ASP A 282 24.72 -4.72 -11.96
CA ASP A 282 24.76 -3.72 -10.88
C ASP A 282 23.57 -2.75 -10.96
N ILE A 283 22.36 -3.29 -10.96
CA ILE A 283 21.12 -2.52 -11.11
C ILE A 283 20.60 -2.10 -9.73
N ASP A 284 20.76 -0.83 -9.39
CA ASP A 284 20.32 -0.30 -8.09
C ASP A 284 18.82 0.05 -8.03
N ASP A 285 18.27 0.72 -9.04
CA ASP A 285 16.89 1.20 -9.03
C ASP A 285 15.94 0.26 -9.76
N PHE A 286 15.40 -0.71 -9.02
CA PHE A 286 14.42 -1.65 -9.56
C PHE A 286 13.28 -1.99 -8.60
N VAL A 287 12.20 -2.54 -9.14
CA VAL A 287 11.07 -3.11 -8.40
C VAL A 287 10.63 -4.40 -9.07
N ILE A 288 10.33 -5.40 -8.25
CA ILE A 288 9.79 -6.68 -8.70
C ILE A 288 8.27 -6.69 -8.49
N HIS A 289 7.53 -6.95 -9.57
CA HIS A 289 6.07 -7.01 -9.60
C HIS A 289 5.63 -8.46 -9.79
N PRO A 290 5.12 -9.15 -8.75
CA PRO A 290 4.54 -10.48 -8.91
C PRO A 290 3.19 -10.38 -9.64
N ILE A 291 3.05 -11.11 -10.74
CA ILE A 291 1.88 -11.04 -11.63
C ILE A 291 1.09 -12.33 -11.53
N TYR A 292 -0.18 -12.21 -11.17
CA TYR A 292 -1.10 -13.34 -11.16
C TYR A 292 -1.60 -13.64 -12.58
N THR A 293 -1.31 -14.84 -13.08
CA THR A 293 -1.64 -15.29 -14.44
C THR A 293 -2.90 -16.17 -14.48
N CYS A 294 -3.61 -16.31 -13.36
CA CYS A 294 -4.66 -17.32 -13.13
C CYS A 294 -4.16 -18.77 -13.12
N LYS A 295 -2.89 -19.02 -13.40
CA LYS A 295 -2.28 -20.37 -13.44
C LYS A 295 -1.19 -20.56 -12.38
N ASN A 296 -0.67 -19.49 -11.79
CA ASN A 296 0.45 -19.50 -10.83
C ASN A 296 0.01 -19.32 -9.36
N LEU A 297 -1.17 -19.81 -8.99
CA LEU A 297 -1.67 -19.67 -7.61
C LEU A 297 -0.73 -20.28 -6.56
N LEU A 298 -0.01 -21.35 -6.89
CA LEU A 298 0.96 -21.98 -5.98
C LEU A 298 2.15 -21.06 -5.67
N PHE A 299 2.62 -20.28 -6.65
CA PHE A 299 3.67 -19.28 -6.46
C PHE A 299 3.20 -18.21 -5.46
N PHE A 300 1.99 -17.66 -5.66
CA PHE A 300 1.42 -16.65 -4.76
C PHE A 300 1.22 -17.17 -3.34
N LYS A 301 0.60 -18.35 -3.18
CA LYS A 301 0.38 -18.95 -1.86
C LYS A 301 1.66 -19.21 -1.08
N LYS A 302 2.76 -19.52 -1.77
CA LYS A 302 4.03 -19.88 -1.13
C LYS A 302 4.91 -18.67 -0.84
N TYR A 303 4.92 -17.67 -1.71
CA TYR A 303 5.92 -16.60 -1.67
C TYR A 303 5.35 -15.19 -1.51
N ILE A 304 4.06 -14.97 -1.79
CA ILE A 304 3.46 -13.62 -1.81
C ILE A 304 2.45 -13.43 -0.68
N TYR A 305 1.59 -14.42 -0.44
CA TYR A 305 0.53 -14.33 0.56
C TYR A 305 1.11 -14.19 1.97
N LEU A 306 0.58 -13.23 2.72
CA LEU A 306 0.88 -13.05 4.13
C LEU A 306 0.02 -14.00 4.97
N ASN A 307 0.63 -14.57 6.00
CA ASN A 307 -0.06 -15.27 7.07
C ASN A 307 -0.19 -14.39 8.32
N GLU A 308 -0.94 -14.86 9.32
CA GLU A 308 -1.19 -14.11 10.56
C GLU A 308 0.11 -13.77 11.31
N ASN A 309 1.08 -14.68 11.34
CA ASN A 309 2.36 -14.43 12.01
C ASN A 309 3.16 -13.33 11.30
N ASP A 310 3.15 -13.29 9.97
CA ASP A 310 3.87 -12.25 9.21
C ASP A 310 3.34 -10.85 9.56
N ILE A 311 2.02 -10.72 9.73
CA ILE A 311 1.35 -9.47 10.13
C ILE A 311 1.70 -9.11 11.58
N LEU A 312 1.65 -10.08 12.50
CA LEU A 312 1.80 -9.84 13.93
C LEU A 312 3.27 -9.67 14.37
N GLN A 313 4.25 -10.17 13.61
CA GLN A 313 5.67 -9.98 13.88
C GLN A 313 6.15 -8.57 13.58
N THR A 314 5.48 -7.87 12.66
CA THR A 314 5.84 -6.50 12.30
C THR A 314 5.27 -5.52 13.33
N LYS A 315 6.14 -4.72 13.95
CA LYS A 315 5.68 -3.66 14.87
C LYS A 315 5.07 -2.50 14.07
N ILE A 316 3.77 -2.27 14.24
CA ILE A 316 3.02 -1.20 13.58
C ILE A 316 2.66 -0.12 14.61
N PRO A 317 3.16 1.11 14.48
CA PRO A 317 2.81 2.20 15.38
C PRO A 317 1.32 2.59 15.28
N PHE A 318 0.76 3.08 16.40
CA PHE A 318 -0.65 3.47 16.50
C PHE A 318 -1.10 4.43 15.40
N ARG A 319 -0.25 5.42 15.06
CA ARG A 319 -0.51 6.40 14.01
C ARG A 319 -0.73 5.76 12.64
N GLN A 320 0.05 4.72 12.31
CA GLN A 320 -0.03 4.05 11.02
C GLN A 320 -1.31 3.22 10.92
N ILE A 321 -1.69 2.52 11.99
CA ILE A 321 -3.00 1.82 12.07
C ILE A 321 -4.15 2.81 11.80
N PHE A 322 -4.10 3.98 12.45
CA PHE A 322 -5.11 5.03 12.32
C PHE A 322 -5.19 5.66 10.93
N ILE A 323 -4.05 5.86 10.27
CA ILE A 323 -4.00 6.32 8.88
C ILE A 323 -4.70 5.29 7.98
N HIS A 324 -4.34 4.01 8.07
CA HIS A 324 -4.88 2.96 7.19
C HIS A 324 -6.35 2.62 7.41
N GLN A 325 -6.94 2.98 8.56
CA GLN A 325 -8.38 2.82 8.77
C GLN A 325 -9.24 3.71 7.88
N LYS A 326 -8.68 4.80 7.34
CA LYS A 326 -9.43 5.83 6.61
C LYS A 326 -8.79 6.29 5.31
N MET A 327 -7.46 6.32 5.26
CA MET A 327 -6.70 6.73 4.09
C MET A 327 -6.01 5.51 3.51
N ASN A 328 -6.16 5.31 2.21
CA ASN A 328 -5.34 4.36 1.48
C ASN A 328 -3.99 5.04 1.19
N SER A 329 -3.08 5.02 2.16
CA SER A 329 -1.77 5.68 2.03
C SER A 329 -0.73 4.84 1.27
N TYR A 330 -1.08 3.62 0.89
CA TYR A 330 -0.31 2.80 -0.03
C TYR A 330 -1.10 2.65 -1.33
N SER A 331 -0.42 2.79 -2.47
CA SER A 331 -0.77 2.01 -3.66
C SER A 331 -0.94 0.55 -3.21
N LEU A 332 -1.97 -0.14 -3.71
CA LEU A 332 -2.30 -1.55 -3.40
C LEU A 332 -1.19 -2.53 -3.84
N GLU A 333 0.05 -2.34 -3.42
CA GLU A 333 1.22 -3.16 -3.78
C GLU A 333 1.54 -4.24 -2.73
N TYR A 334 0.94 -4.18 -1.52
CA TYR A 334 1.28 -5.09 -0.41
C TYR A 334 0.09 -5.85 0.23
N LEU A 335 -1.06 -5.89 -0.42
CA LEU A 335 -2.21 -6.67 0.07
C LEU A 335 -2.92 -7.42 -1.07
N LEU A 336 -2.27 -8.48 -1.56
CA LEU A 336 -2.94 -9.61 -2.22
C LEU A 336 -2.37 -10.94 -1.72
#